data_AF-A0AAN6IKJ3-F1
#
_entry.id   AF-A0AAN6IKJ3-F1
#
_cell.length_a   1.000
_cell.length_b   1.000
_cell.length_c   1.000
_cell.angle_alpha   90.00
_cell.angle_beta   90.00
_cell.angle_gamma   90.00
#
_symmetry.space_group_name_H-M   'P 1'
#
loop_
_entity.id
_entity.type
_entity.pdbx_description
1 polymer ?
#
loop_
_entity_poly.entity_id
_entity_poly.type
_entity_poly.pdbx_seq_one_letter_code
_entity_poly.pdbx_strand_id
1 'polypeptide(L)' 'MSGISAAEDANTTPFNERALELEETGPDTYMSVDLWQPSGNRGVFGGQVIGQALSAAGKTINGPFRCNS' A
#
# COMPACT_ATOMS: atom_id res chain seq x y z
N MET A 1 -12.25 -14.03 -36.53
CA MET A 1 -12.83 -14.37 -35.21
C MET A 1 -12.04 -15.54 -34.67
N SER A 2 -11.45 -15.55 -33.48
CA SER A 2 -11.65 -14.71 -32.30
C SER A 2 -10.30 -14.53 -31.59
N GLY A 3 -10.02 -13.31 -31.13
CA GLY A 3 -8.79 -12.96 -30.42
C GLY A 3 -8.67 -13.72 -29.10
N ILE A 4 -7.47 -14.23 -28.86
CA ILE A 4 -7.03 -14.63 -27.53
C ILE A 4 -6.84 -13.32 -26.77
N SER A 5 -7.83 -12.98 -25.94
CA SER A 5 -7.73 -11.90 -24.98
C SER A 5 -6.55 -12.18 -24.07
N ALA A 6 -5.53 -11.33 -24.13
CA ALA A 6 -4.50 -11.26 -23.10
C ALA A 6 -5.22 -10.93 -21.78
N ALA A 7 -5.57 -11.96 -21.01
CA ALA A 7 -5.79 -11.80 -19.59
C ALA A 7 -4.40 -11.47 -19.03
N GLU A 8 -4.15 -10.17 -18.89
CA GLU A 8 -3.02 -9.65 -18.14
C GLU A 8 -3.08 -10.31 -16.76
N ASP A 9 -2.10 -11.16 -16.45
CA ASP A 9 -2.05 -11.89 -15.20
C ASP A 9 -2.17 -10.85 -14.07
N ALA A 10 -3.27 -10.92 -13.31
CA ALA A 10 -3.61 -10.04 -12.19
C ALA A 10 -2.60 -10.08 -11.03
N ASN A 11 -1.42 -10.66 -11.26
CA ASN A 11 -0.35 -10.89 -10.32
C ASN A 11 1.00 -10.29 -10.77
N THR A 12 1.01 -9.42 -11.79
CA THR A 12 2.21 -8.66 -12.17
C THR A 12 2.19 -7.24 -11.59
N THR A 13 1.35 -6.97 -10.60
CA THR A 13 1.53 -5.76 -9.79
C THR A 13 2.69 -6.05 -8.83
N PRO A 14 3.82 -5.33 -8.90
CA PRO A 14 4.92 -5.56 -7.98
C PRO A 14 4.40 -5.40 -6.55
N PHE A 15 4.80 -6.31 -5.65
CA PHE A 15 4.53 -6.30 -4.20
C PHE A 15 4.49 -4.89 -3.58
N ASN A 16 5.33 -4.01 -4.12
CA ASN A 16 5.56 -2.66 -3.64
C ASN A 16 4.38 -1.69 -3.83
N GLU A 17 3.54 -1.85 -4.84
CA GLU A 17 2.50 -0.84 -5.14
C GLU A 17 1.30 -0.95 -4.19
N ARG A 18 0.86 -2.17 -3.90
CA ARG A 18 -0.24 -2.41 -2.94
C ARG A 18 0.19 -2.33 -1.48
N ALA A 19 1.48 -2.58 -1.20
CA ALA A 19 2.00 -2.56 0.16
C ALA A 19 1.88 -1.19 0.85
N LEU A 20 1.89 -0.09 0.10
CA LEU A 20 1.76 1.29 0.61
C LEU A 20 0.34 1.85 0.47
N GLU A 21 -0.56 1.09 -0.15
CA GLU A 21 -1.92 1.50 -0.39
C GLU A 21 -2.72 1.51 0.92
N LEU A 22 -3.50 2.57 1.10
CA LEU A 22 -4.25 2.85 2.31
C LEU A 22 -5.66 3.28 1.96
N GLU A 23 -6.65 2.59 2.51
CA GLU A 23 -8.05 2.97 2.51
C GLU A 23 -8.30 4.00 3.61
N GLU A 24 -9.04 5.06 3.32
CA GLU A 24 -9.45 6.06 4.31
C GLU A 24 -10.76 5.62 4.96
N THR A 25 -10.72 5.34 6.26
CA THR A 25 -11.86 4.82 7.03
C THR A 25 -12.51 5.88 7.91
N GLY A 26 -11.91 7.07 8.02
CA GLY A 26 -12.40 8.20 8.80
C GLY A 26 -11.41 9.37 8.80
N PRO A 27 -11.71 10.47 9.51
CA PRO A 27 -10.82 11.63 9.60
C PRO A 27 -9.44 11.20 10.13
N ASP A 28 -8.40 11.45 9.33
CA ASP A 28 -7.01 11.07 9.59
C ASP A 28 -6.82 9.59 9.98
N THR A 29 -7.74 8.73 9.56
CA THR A 29 -7.79 7.31 9.92
C THR A 29 -7.67 6.47 8.65
N TYR A 30 -6.63 5.64 8.60
CA TYR A 30 -6.30 4.85 7.42
C TYR A 30 -6.10 3.38 7.77
N MET A 31 -6.54 2.50 6.87
CA MET A 31 -6.40 1.05 6.98
C MET A 31 -5.55 0.51 5.82
N SER A 32 -4.66 -0.43 6.11
CA SER A 32 -3.87 -1.13 5.10
C SER A 32 -4.78 -1.93 4.17
N VAL A 33 -4.63 -1.73 2.87
CA VAL A 33 -5.35 -2.53 1.85
C VAL A 33 -4.79 -3.95 1.79
N ASP A 34 -3.48 -4.09 1.91
CA ASP A 34 -2.80 -5.36 2.00
C ASP A 34 -1.75 -5.31 3.11
N LEU A 35 -1.57 -6.43 3.81
CA LEU A 35 -0.61 -6.56 4.89
C LEU A 35 0.17 -7.86 4.71
N TRP A 36 1.44 -7.74 4.32
CA TRP A 36 2.27 -8.91 4.16
C TRP A 36 2.63 -9.50 5.51
N GLN A 37 2.55 -10.82 5.59
CA GLN A 37 2.92 -11.60 6.76
C GLN A 37 3.81 -12.79 6.35
N PRO A 38 4.85 -13.11 7.14
CA PRO A 38 5.61 -14.32 6.91
C PRO A 38 4.74 -15.56 7.20
N SER A 39 4.82 -16.56 6.34
CA SER A 39 4.07 -17.81 6.51
C SER A 39 4.32 -18.44 7.88
N GLY A 40 3.24 -18.82 8.58
CA GLY A 40 3.29 -19.43 9.91
C GLY A 40 3.57 -18.48 11.07
N ASN A 41 3.81 -17.20 10.80
CA ASN A 41 4.07 -16.17 11.81
C ASN A 41 3.00 -15.09 11.80
N ARG A 42 2.83 -14.41 12.93
CA ARG A 42 1.92 -13.25 13.09
C ARG A 42 2.66 -11.90 13.02
N GLY A 43 3.92 -11.91 12.61
CA GLY A 43 4.74 -10.71 12.51
C GLY A 43 4.36 -9.87 11.30
N VAL A 44 4.60 -8.56 11.40
CA VAL A 44 4.43 -7.62 10.29
C VAL A 44 5.81 -7.14 9.84
N PHE A 45 6.00 -6.95 8.54
CA PHE A 45 7.23 -6.35 8.03
C PHE A 45 7.30 -4.87 8.43
N GLY A 46 8.28 -4.50 9.26
CA GLY A 46 8.41 -3.15 9.80
C GLY A 46 8.57 -2.06 8.73
N GLY A 47 9.21 -2.37 7.59
CA GLY A 47 9.33 -1.42 6.49
C GLY A 47 7.98 -1.04 5.87
N GLN A 48 7.03 -1.98 5.83
CA GLN A 48 5.68 -1.71 5.33
C GLN A 48 4.93 -0.77 6.29
N VAL A 49 5.03 -1.01 7.60
CA VAL A 49 4.40 -0.15 8.62
C VAL A 49 4.93 1.28 8.54
N ILE A 50 6.25 1.45 8.41
CA ILE A 50 6.88 2.78 8.29
C ILE A 50 6.43 3.49 7.01
N GLY A 51 6.43 2.79 5.88
CA GLY A 51 6.00 3.36 4.60
C GLY A 51 4.52 3.76 4.61
N GLN A 52 3.65 2.92 5.17
CA GLN A 52 2.22 3.22 5.33
C GLN A 52 2.00 4.40 6.27
N ALA A 53 2.70 4.46 7.42
CA ALA A 53 2.60 5.60 8.33
C ALA A 53 3.01 6.92 7.67
N LEU A 54 4.08 6.91 6.86
CA LEU A 54 4.50 8.09 6.10
C LEU A 54 3.48 8.48 5.02
N SER A 55 2.93 7.49 4.31
CA SER A 55 1.88 7.70 3.30
C SER A 55 0.63 8.34 3.91
N ALA A 56 0.17 7.83 5.06
CA ALA A 56 -0.94 8.40 5.83
C ALA A 56 -0.65 9.85 6.24
N ALA A 57 0.53 10.13 6.81
CA ALA A 57 0.93 11.48 7.20
C ALA A 57 0.97 12.45 5.99
N GLY A 58 1.39 11.98 4.82
CA GLY A 58 1.36 12.78 3.60
C GLY A 58 -0.06 13.18 3.15
N LYS A 59 -1.07 12.36 3.44
CA LYS A 59 -2.48 12.64 3.09
C LYS A 59 -3.13 13.70 3.98
N THR A 60 -2.60 13.96 5.19
CA THR A 60 -3.16 14.93 6.14
C THR A 60 -2.59 16.35 5.97
N ILE A 61 -1.60 16.52 5.10
CA ILE A 61 -0.91 17.80 4.89
C ILE A 61 -1.27 18.35 3.51
N ASN A 62 -1.87 19.54 3.49
CA ASN A 62 -2.10 20.29 2.25
C ASN A 62 -0.96 21.29 2.04
N GLY A 63 -0.10 21.07 1.03
CA GLY A 63 0.96 22.01 0.66
C GLY A 63 2.18 21.35 0.02
N PRO A 64 3.19 22.12 -0.42
CA PRO A 64 4.40 21.62 -1.07
C PRO A 64 5.42 21.04 -0.06
N PHE A 65 4.95 20.47 1.04
CA PHE A 65 5.80 19.93 2.09
C PHE A 65 6.34 18.56 1.69
N ARG A 66 7.60 18.30 2.05
CA ARG A 66 8.27 17.02 1.82
C ARG A 66 8.80 16.48 3.14
N CYS A 67 8.69 15.17 3.32
CA CYS A 67 9.29 14.49 4.48
C CYS A 67 10.82 14.68 4.47
N ASN A 68 11.37 15.12 5.60
CA ASN A 68 12.81 15.16 5.89
C ASN A 68 13.05 14.80 7.37
N SER A 69 14.30 14.46 7.73
CA SER A 69 14.75 14.14 9.09
C SER A 69 16.12 14.74 9.38
#